data_AF-A0A921KRT5-F1
#
_entry.id   AF-A0A921KRT5-F1
#
_cell.length_a   1.000
_cell.length_b   1.000
_cell.length_c   1.000
_cell.angle_alpha   90.00
_cell.angle_beta   90.00
_cell.angle_gamma   90.00
#
_symmetry.space_group_name_H-M   'P 1'
#
loop_
_entity.id
_entity.type
_entity.pdbx_description
1 polymer ?
#
loop_
_entity_poly.entity_id
_entity_poly.type
_entity_poly.pdbx_seq_one_letter_code
_entity_poly.pdbx_strand_id
1 'polypeptide(L)'
;MMSAHRTPASHRSPGATAMSRRRLGGLAASGAVLGTGALLTAPSPGAEARERDQLANPGFAEGLSRWRLSGQSSSAQVRAAGGRPHVLHLEPAAGQEVAVSQRVVVGRGGERTLRALVRAGGDGRAASLELRSRNRTDRVHVPVTGAEGAWLELAVSAPAARGILDVTLRVSGAEGAWAQIDELRLTPDLASRTVRGADLSGIPKNEEHGAVYTAPGGAEPVDPVELMAHSGATLGRLRVWVDPADGYCTPERTVEMARRIRDAGMDVLVDFHYSDTWTDPGAQHVPAAWAQHDPGQLADAVAEHTRSTLTLLRDAGVDVAMVQVGNEINPGMLWPHGQTWDVDPQDDVDGAQWENLARFLRAGAGAVADVF
;
A
#
# COMPACT_ATOMS: atom_id res chain seq x y z
N MET A 1 25.08 21.84 -57.36
CA MET A 1 25.67 20.74 -58.15
C MET A 1 25.29 19.43 -57.47
N MET A 2 24.52 18.57 -58.17
CA MET A 2 24.22 17.13 -57.93
C MET A 2 23.76 16.75 -56.51
N SER A 3 22.48 16.60 -56.16
CA SER A 3 21.40 15.71 -56.66
C SER A 3 21.72 14.22 -56.57
N ALA A 4 21.09 13.52 -55.62
CA ALA A 4 20.64 12.14 -55.78
C ALA A 4 19.55 11.78 -54.74
N HIS A 5 18.31 11.67 -55.23
CA HIS A 5 17.17 11.01 -54.61
C HIS A 5 17.40 9.51 -54.40
N ARG A 6 16.87 8.94 -53.30
CA ARG A 6 16.19 7.64 -53.31
C ARG A 6 15.04 7.60 -52.29
N THR A 7 13.83 7.41 -52.82
CA THR A 7 12.58 7.07 -52.11
C THR A 7 12.41 5.52 -52.02
N PRO A 8 11.39 4.96 -51.34
CA PRO A 8 11.57 3.83 -50.42
C PRO A 8 11.09 2.48 -50.99
N ALA A 9 11.59 1.38 -50.43
CA ALA A 9 11.10 0.04 -50.74
C ALA A 9 10.02 -0.39 -49.75
N SER A 10 8.82 -0.62 -50.28
CA SER A 10 7.68 -1.25 -49.63
C SER A 10 7.93 -2.74 -49.39
N HIS A 11 7.73 -3.22 -48.16
CA HIS A 11 7.57 -4.65 -47.90
C HIS A 11 6.15 -5.00 -47.44
N ARG A 12 5.53 -5.87 -48.24
CA ARG A 12 4.19 -6.43 -48.09
C ARG A 12 4.15 -7.51 -47.00
N SER A 13 3.03 -7.55 -46.29
CA SER A 13 2.58 -8.64 -45.42
C SER A 13 2.24 -9.92 -46.22
N PRO A 14 2.49 -11.11 -45.65
CA PRO A 14 1.66 -12.30 -45.85
C PRO A 14 0.88 -12.54 -44.54
N GLY A 15 -0.41 -12.85 -44.49
CA GLY A 15 -1.20 -13.74 -45.32
C GLY A 15 -2.12 -14.48 -44.35
N ALA A 16 -3.34 -13.97 -44.15
CA ALA A 16 -4.33 -14.55 -43.25
C ALA A 16 -5.00 -15.76 -43.93
N THR A 17 -4.72 -16.96 -43.45
CA THR A 17 -5.43 -18.18 -43.85
C THR A 17 -6.73 -18.31 -43.06
N ALA A 18 -7.83 -18.14 -43.79
CA ALA A 18 -9.19 -18.42 -43.34
C ALA A 18 -9.44 -19.93 -43.18
N MET A 19 -9.99 -20.36 -42.05
CA MET A 19 -10.60 -21.68 -41.90
C MET A 19 -12.13 -21.58 -41.80
N SER A 20 -12.75 -21.95 -42.92
CA SER A 20 -14.01 -22.67 -43.12
C SER A 20 -15.00 -22.78 -41.95
N ARG A 21 -16.12 -22.06 -42.08
CA ARG A 21 -17.40 -22.32 -41.40
C ARG A 21 -18.04 -23.60 -41.96
N ARG A 22 -18.26 -24.63 -41.12
CA ARG A 22 -19.22 -25.70 -41.42
C ARG A 22 -20.55 -25.41 -40.73
N ARG A 23 -21.60 -25.29 -41.54
CA ARG A 23 -23.01 -25.31 -41.18
C ARG A 23 -23.44 -26.77 -40.94
N LEU A 24 -24.14 -27.02 -39.84
CA LEU A 24 -25.11 -28.10 -39.64
C LEU A 24 -26.30 -27.38 -38.98
N GLY A 25 -27.47 -27.24 -39.60
CA GLY A 25 -28.30 -28.33 -40.09
C GLY A 25 -29.31 -28.65 -38.99
N GLY A 26 -30.43 -27.92 -38.97
CA GLY A 26 -31.44 -28.02 -37.93
C GLY A 26 -32.29 -29.29 -38.04
N LEU A 27 -32.90 -29.65 -36.92
CA LEU A 27 -34.11 -30.47 -36.85
C LEU A 27 -34.90 -30.04 -35.62
N ALA A 28 -36.04 -29.40 -35.87
CA ALA A 28 -37.09 -29.17 -34.90
C ALA A 28 -37.91 -30.46 -34.77
N ALA A 29 -38.16 -30.89 -33.54
CA ALA A 29 -39.19 -31.87 -33.24
C ALA A 29 -40.02 -31.35 -32.06
N SER A 30 -41.24 -30.95 -32.39
CA SER A 30 -42.30 -30.62 -31.45
C SER A 30 -42.75 -31.89 -30.72
N GLY A 31 -42.81 -31.83 -29.40
CA GLY A 31 -43.36 -32.89 -28.56
C GLY A 31 -43.83 -32.31 -27.24
N ALA A 32 -45.11 -31.95 -27.17
CA ALA A 32 -45.76 -31.58 -25.92
C ALA A 32 -46.05 -32.86 -25.12
N VAL A 33 -45.53 -32.93 -23.89
CA VAL A 33 -45.99 -33.88 -22.87
C VAL A 33 -46.23 -33.09 -21.59
N LEU A 34 -47.51 -32.99 -21.22
CA LEU A 34 -47.96 -32.56 -19.90
C LEU A 34 -47.66 -33.70 -18.91
N GLY A 35 -46.78 -33.44 -17.96
CA GLY A 35 -46.47 -34.36 -16.86
C GLY A 35 -46.00 -33.59 -15.64
N THR A 36 -46.87 -33.43 -14.65
CA THR A 36 -46.54 -32.93 -13.32
C THR A 36 -45.66 -33.95 -12.60
N GLY A 37 -44.35 -33.73 -12.63
CA GLY A 37 -43.37 -34.42 -11.82
C GLY A 37 -42.34 -33.40 -11.35
N ALA A 38 -42.16 -33.26 -10.04
CA ALA A 38 -41.10 -32.45 -9.46
C ALA A 38 -39.74 -33.07 -9.85
N LEU A 39 -39.16 -32.56 -10.94
CA LEU A 39 -37.78 -32.82 -11.31
C LEU A 39 -36.90 -32.07 -10.30
N LEU A 40 -36.34 -32.80 -9.34
CA LEU A 40 -35.12 -32.40 -8.66
C LEU A 40 -34.04 -32.30 -9.73
N THR A 41 -33.84 -31.09 -10.27
CA THR A 41 -32.75 -30.81 -11.18
C THR A 41 -31.45 -31.00 -10.41
N ALA A 42 -30.71 -32.07 -10.71
CA ALA A 42 -29.32 -32.18 -10.29
C ALA A 42 -28.56 -30.93 -10.76
N PRO A 43 -27.70 -30.34 -9.92
CA PRO A 43 -26.92 -29.17 -10.32
C PRO A 43 -26.14 -29.49 -11.60
N SER A 44 -26.16 -28.57 -12.56
CA SER A 44 -25.38 -28.73 -13.79
C SER A 44 -23.89 -28.88 -13.43
N PRO A 45 -23.06 -29.63 -14.19
CA PRO A 45 -21.63 -29.81 -13.89
C PRO A 45 -20.85 -28.50 -13.71
N GLY A 46 -21.35 -27.39 -14.28
CA GLY A 46 -20.81 -26.04 -14.08
C GLY A 46 -21.11 -25.41 -12.72
N ALA A 47 -22.13 -25.86 -11.97
CA ALA A 47 -22.44 -25.40 -10.62
C ALA A 47 -21.57 -26.10 -9.56
N GLU A 48 -21.31 -27.41 -9.70
CA GLU A 48 -20.35 -28.15 -8.86
C GLU A 48 -18.88 -27.78 -9.15
N ALA A 49 -18.59 -27.26 -10.35
CA ALA A 49 -17.29 -26.66 -10.66
C ALA A 49 -17.12 -25.26 -10.07
N ARG A 50 -18.22 -24.53 -9.79
CA ARG A 50 -18.20 -23.20 -9.17
C ARG A 50 -17.94 -23.23 -7.67
N GLU A 51 -18.28 -24.31 -6.96
CA GLU A 51 -17.90 -24.47 -5.54
C GLU A 51 -16.39 -24.70 -5.34
N ARG A 52 -15.67 -25.11 -6.39
CA ARG A 52 -14.21 -25.21 -6.37
C ARG A 52 -13.63 -23.81 -6.50
N ASP A 53 -12.58 -23.53 -5.76
CA ASP A 53 -11.90 -22.23 -5.69
C ASP A 53 -12.65 -21.09 -4.95
N GLN A 54 -13.74 -21.35 -4.23
CA GLN A 54 -14.46 -20.34 -3.45
C GLN A 54 -14.51 -20.64 -1.94
N LEU A 55 -14.69 -19.59 -1.14
CA LEU A 55 -15.00 -19.69 0.29
C LEU A 55 -16.49 -20.00 0.49
N ALA A 56 -16.81 -20.92 1.39
CA ALA A 56 -18.16 -21.16 1.87
C ALA A 56 -18.47 -20.26 3.08
N ASN A 57 -19.68 -19.67 3.11
CA ASN A 57 -20.11 -18.74 4.16
C ASN A 57 -19.09 -17.61 4.48
N PRO A 58 -18.65 -16.84 3.46
CA PRO A 58 -17.63 -15.80 3.63
C PRO A 58 -18.06 -14.58 4.45
N GLY A 59 -19.37 -14.36 4.64
CA GLY A 59 -19.94 -13.29 5.47
C GLY A 59 -20.58 -13.80 6.75
N PHE A 60 -20.25 -15.03 7.18
CA PHE A 60 -20.68 -15.62 8.46
C PHE A 60 -22.19 -15.67 8.74
N ALA A 61 -23.07 -15.49 7.74
CA ALA A 61 -24.53 -15.55 7.91
C ALA A 61 -25.03 -16.89 8.48
N GLU A 62 -24.31 -17.98 8.20
CA GLU A 62 -24.57 -19.33 8.75
C GLU A 62 -23.76 -19.64 10.02
N GLY A 63 -23.27 -18.60 10.72
CA GLY A 63 -22.39 -18.73 11.87
C GLY A 63 -21.04 -19.35 11.51
N LEU A 64 -20.54 -20.26 12.36
CA LEU A 64 -19.27 -20.98 12.15
C LEU A 64 -19.43 -22.37 11.51
N SER A 65 -20.64 -22.75 11.07
CA SER A 65 -20.93 -24.11 10.60
C SER A 65 -20.06 -24.61 9.43
N ARG A 66 -19.63 -23.68 8.55
CA ARG A 66 -18.75 -23.95 7.39
C ARG A 66 -17.27 -23.67 7.69
N TRP A 67 -16.92 -23.42 8.93
CA TRP A 67 -15.59 -23.05 9.37
C TRP A 67 -15.09 -24.00 10.46
N ARG A 68 -13.79 -24.29 10.45
CA ARG A 68 -13.14 -25.13 11.44
C ARG A 68 -12.51 -24.26 12.52
N LEU A 69 -12.98 -24.41 13.74
CA LEU A 69 -12.43 -23.73 14.91
C LEU A 69 -11.27 -24.55 15.52
N SER A 70 -10.25 -23.83 15.96
CA SER A 70 -9.16 -24.30 16.81
C SER A 70 -9.00 -23.33 17.98
N GLY A 71 -8.81 -23.85 19.20
CA GLY A 71 -8.83 -23.07 20.44
C GLY A 71 -10.15 -23.23 21.22
N GLN A 72 -10.36 -22.36 22.20
CA GLN A 72 -11.56 -22.40 23.05
C GLN A 72 -12.80 -21.94 22.28
N SER A 73 -13.91 -22.68 22.39
CA SER A 73 -15.17 -22.34 21.69
C SER A 73 -15.75 -20.99 22.10
N SER A 74 -15.58 -20.60 23.37
CA SER A 74 -16.02 -19.30 23.89
C SER A 74 -15.32 -18.10 23.25
N SER A 75 -14.12 -18.32 22.70
CA SER A 75 -13.27 -17.30 22.08
C SER A 75 -13.61 -17.02 20.61
N ALA A 76 -14.61 -17.71 20.02
CA ALA A 76 -15.06 -17.46 18.66
C ALA A 76 -16.59 -17.38 18.59
N GLN A 77 -17.11 -16.23 18.18
CA GLN A 77 -18.56 -15.97 18.13
C GLN A 77 -18.92 -15.23 16.85
N VAL A 78 -20.13 -15.46 16.33
CA VAL A 78 -20.69 -14.64 15.25
C VAL A 78 -21.82 -13.79 15.82
N ARG A 79 -21.68 -12.46 15.73
CA ARG A 79 -22.66 -11.50 16.24
C ARG A 79 -22.63 -10.20 15.44
N ALA A 80 -23.63 -9.35 15.63
CA ALA A 80 -23.66 -8.04 14.98
C ALA A 80 -22.61 -7.09 15.59
N ALA A 81 -21.91 -6.35 14.74
CA ALA A 81 -20.96 -5.32 15.16
C ALA A 81 -20.71 -4.27 14.07
N GLY A 82 -20.55 -3.00 14.45
CA GLY A 82 -20.20 -1.92 13.51
C GLY A 82 -21.16 -1.79 12.32
N GLY A 83 -22.48 -1.92 12.57
CA GLY A 83 -23.52 -1.85 11.53
C GLY A 83 -23.68 -3.12 10.69
N ARG A 84 -22.91 -4.18 10.95
CA ARG A 84 -22.94 -5.45 10.21
C ARG A 84 -23.65 -6.54 11.01
N PRO A 85 -24.53 -7.35 10.39
CA PRO A 85 -25.34 -8.33 11.11
C PRO A 85 -24.59 -9.60 11.54
N HIS A 86 -23.55 -9.99 10.78
CA HIS A 86 -22.86 -11.26 10.95
C HIS A 86 -21.34 -11.08 10.91
N VAL A 87 -20.74 -10.75 12.04
CA VAL A 87 -19.30 -10.53 12.16
C VAL A 87 -18.69 -11.68 12.95
N LEU A 88 -17.55 -12.22 12.49
CA LEU A 88 -16.74 -13.13 13.28
C LEU A 88 -15.96 -12.34 14.34
N HIS A 89 -16.16 -12.65 15.61
CA HIS A 89 -15.39 -12.14 16.74
C HIS A 89 -14.45 -13.23 17.25
N LEU A 90 -13.17 -12.91 17.33
CA LEU A 90 -12.12 -13.73 17.90
C LEU A 90 -11.49 -13.02 19.08
N GLU A 91 -11.55 -13.64 20.26
CA GLU A 91 -11.05 -13.06 21.51
C GLU A 91 -10.53 -14.19 22.42
N PRO A 92 -9.25 -14.57 22.28
CA PRO A 92 -8.64 -15.57 23.14
C PRO A 92 -8.37 -15.00 24.54
N ALA A 93 -8.34 -15.87 25.55
CA ALA A 93 -7.79 -15.49 26.85
C ALA A 93 -6.27 -15.19 26.73
N ALA A 94 -5.72 -14.45 27.69
CA ALA A 94 -4.29 -14.13 27.72
C ALA A 94 -3.44 -15.41 27.68
N GLY A 95 -2.42 -15.43 26.81
CA GLY A 95 -1.55 -16.58 26.58
C GLY A 95 -2.19 -17.73 25.79
N GLN A 96 -3.41 -17.56 25.28
CA GLN A 96 -4.11 -18.55 24.45
C GLN A 96 -4.18 -18.09 22.99
N GLU A 97 -4.62 -18.99 22.12
CA GLU A 97 -4.84 -18.71 20.71
C GLU A 97 -6.20 -19.23 20.26
N VAL A 98 -6.83 -18.49 19.37
CA VAL A 98 -8.03 -18.93 18.66
C VAL A 98 -7.83 -18.74 17.16
N ALA A 99 -8.25 -19.73 16.38
CA ALA A 99 -8.18 -19.69 14.94
C ALA A 99 -9.42 -20.29 14.29
N VAL A 100 -9.90 -19.62 13.26
CA VAL A 100 -11.01 -20.09 12.41
C VAL A 100 -10.47 -20.30 11.01
N SER A 101 -10.72 -21.47 10.42
CA SER A 101 -10.08 -21.87 9.17
C SER A 101 -11.03 -22.58 8.21
N GLN A 102 -10.73 -22.51 6.93
CA GLN A 102 -11.43 -23.24 5.88
C GLN A 102 -10.45 -23.73 4.82
N ARG A 103 -10.71 -24.91 4.27
CA ARG A 103 -9.96 -25.46 3.14
C ARG A 103 -10.68 -25.14 1.85
N VAL A 104 -9.96 -24.51 0.94
CA VAL A 104 -10.41 -24.28 -0.44
C VAL A 104 -9.58 -25.16 -1.36
N VAL A 105 -10.24 -25.86 -2.28
CA VAL A 105 -9.54 -26.62 -3.33
C VAL A 105 -9.33 -25.67 -4.50
N VAL A 106 -8.07 -25.43 -4.86
CA VAL A 106 -7.60 -24.65 -6.02
C VAL A 106 -7.24 -25.62 -7.14
N GLY A 107 -8.12 -25.75 -8.12
CA GLY A 107 -8.01 -26.74 -9.21
C GLY A 107 -6.85 -26.44 -10.18
N ARG A 108 -6.96 -25.35 -10.93
CA ARG A 108 -5.85 -24.83 -11.73
C ARG A 108 -5.04 -23.91 -10.84
N GLY A 109 -3.81 -24.32 -10.52
CA GLY A 109 -2.92 -23.52 -9.69
C GLY A 109 -2.73 -22.11 -10.25
N GLY A 110 -2.38 -21.17 -9.39
CA GLY A 110 -2.16 -19.78 -9.78
C GLY A 110 -2.22 -18.83 -8.59
N GLU A 111 -2.34 -17.56 -8.92
CA GLU A 111 -2.42 -16.47 -7.95
C GLU A 111 -3.75 -16.50 -7.21
N ARG A 112 -3.71 -16.33 -5.89
CA ARG A 112 -4.91 -16.20 -5.07
C ARG A 112 -4.72 -15.08 -4.07
N THR A 113 -5.72 -14.22 -3.90
CA THR A 113 -5.73 -13.19 -2.87
C THR A 113 -6.95 -13.36 -1.98
N LEU A 114 -6.71 -13.45 -0.67
CA LEU A 114 -7.74 -13.34 0.34
C LEU A 114 -7.87 -11.88 0.74
N ARG A 115 -9.08 -11.34 0.64
CA ARG A 115 -9.46 -10.02 1.14
C ARG A 115 -10.45 -10.20 2.28
N ALA A 116 -10.37 -9.35 3.29
CA ALA A 116 -11.36 -9.35 4.37
C ALA A 116 -11.48 -7.96 4.97
N LEU A 117 -12.67 -7.61 5.43
CA LEU A 117 -12.88 -6.46 6.28
C LEU A 117 -12.57 -6.83 7.72
N VAL A 118 -11.68 -6.06 8.34
CA VAL A 118 -11.12 -6.39 9.64
C VAL A 118 -11.08 -5.19 10.57
N ARG A 119 -11.16 -5.51 11.86
CA ARG A 119 -10.84 -4.64 13.00
C ARG A 119 -10.12 -5.47 14.04
N ALA A 120 -9.18 -4.88 14.77
CA ALA A 120 -8.47 -5.59 15.83
C ALA A 120 -8.03 -4.65 16.94
N GLY A 121 -7.83 -5.24 18.12
CA GLY A 121 -7.14 -4.64 19.25
C GLY A 121 -5.93 -5.49 19.68
N GLY A 122 -5.19 -4.98 20.66
CA GLY A 122 -3.96 -5.58 21.17
C GLY A 122 -2.74 -4.78 20.76
N ASP A 123 -1.66 -5.47 20.38
CA ASP A 123 -0.34 -4.89 20.07
C ASP A 123 -0.10 -4.66 18.56
N GLY A 124 -1.11 -4.89 17.73
CA GLY A 124 -1.03 -4.78 16.27
C GLY A 124 -0.38 -5.98 15.57
N ARG A 125 0.03 -7.01 16.32
CA ARG A 125 0.57 -8.28 15.79
C ARG A 125 -0.24 -9.49 16.22
N ALA A 126 -1.06 -9.36 17.26
CA ALA A 126 -1.90 -10.42 17.80
C ALA A 126 -2.84 -11.08 16.78
N ALA A 127 -3.41 -10.30 15.86
CA ALA A 127 -4.37 -10.78 14.87
C ALA A 127 -3.74 -10.91 13.47
N SER A 128 -4.13 -11.94 12.70
CA SER A 128 -3.62 -12.14 11.34
C SER A 128 -4.58 -12.88 10.40
N LEU A 129 -4.40 -12.63 9.10
CA LEU A 129 -4.98 -13.40 8.00
C LEU A 129 -3.86 -14.21 7.33
N GLU A 130 -4.11 -15.49 7.10
CA GLU A 130 -3.12 -16.44 6.58
C GLU A 130 -3.67 -17.22 5.38
N LEU A 131 -2.83 -17.37 4.36
CA LEU A 131 -3.00 -18.31 3.27
C LEU A 131 -1.88 -19.34 3.33
N ARG A 132 -2.22 -20.62 3.46
CA ARG A 132 -1.23 -21.70 3.43
C ARG A 132 -1.50 -22.64 2.27
N SER A 133 -0.49 -22.82 1.43
CA SER A 133 -0.49 -23.78 0.33
C SER A 133 0.80 -24.59 0.38
N ARG A 134 0.67 -25.89 0.66
CA ARG A 134 1.79 -26.83 0.82
C ARG A 134 2.75 -26.36 1.93
N ASN A 135 4.00 -26.04 1.57
CA ASN A 135 5.06 -25.62 2.49
C ASN A 135 5.23 -24.09 2.53
N ARG A 136 4.30 -23.32 1.93
CA ARG A 136 4.32 -21.86 1.96
C ARG A 136 3.12 -21.32 2.73
N THR A 137 3.41 -20.37 3.62
CA THR A 137 2.42 -19.59 4.36
C THR A 137 2.67 -18.12 4.07
N ASP A 138 1.66 -17.46 3.52
CA ASP A 138 1.63 -16.02 3.33
C ASP A 138 0.71 -15.43 4.42
N ARG A 139 1.13 -14.34 5.06
CA ARG A 139 0.43 -13.74 6.21
C ARG A 139 0.43 -12.22 6.13
N VAL A 140 -0.66 -11.61 6.60
CA VAL A 140 -0.72 -10.19 6.99
C VAL A 140 -1.22 -10.07 8.43
N HIS A 141 -0.61 -9.18 9.21
CA HIS A 141 -1.10 -8.83 10.55
C HIS A 141 -2.21 -7.79 10.45
N VAL A 142 -3.22 -7.90 11.29
CA VAL A 142 -4.29 -6.90 11.40
C VAL A 142 -3.82 -5.80 12.36
N PRO A 143 -3.70 -4.54 11.90
CA PRO A 143 -3.27 -3.45 12.76
C PRO A 143 -4.34 -3.12 13.80
N VAL A 144 -3.94 -2.41 14.85
CA VAL A 144 -4.88 -1.90 15.85
C VAL A 144 -5.77 -0.85 15.19
N THR A 145 -7.06 -1.17 15.07
CA THR A 145 -8.08 -0.21 14.64
C THR A 145 -8.61 0.44 15.91
N GLY A 146 -8.16 1.65 16.22
CA GLY A 146 -8.50 2.38 17.45
C GLY A 146 -10.01 2.63 17.65
N ALA A 147 -10.36 3.40 18.69
CA ALA A 147 -11.74 3.60 19.15
C ALA A 147 -12.72 4.16 18.10
N GLU A 148 -12.22 4.71 17.00
CA GLU A 148 -13.03 5.20 15.86
C GLU A 148 -13.74 4.07 15.10
N GLY A 149 -13.35 2.80 15.33
CA GLY A 149 -14.11 1.63 14.87
C GLY A 149 -14.13 1.43 13.34
N ALA A 150 -13.23 2.09 12.61
CA ALA A 150 -13.09 1.99 11.18
C ALA A 150 -12.78 0.55 10.74
N TRP A 151 -13.48 0.08 9.72
CA TRP A 151 -13.20 -1.19 9.07
C TRP A 151 -12.08 -1.00 8.04
N LEU A 152 -11.06 -1.85 8.11
CA LEU A 152 -9.99 -1.89 7.11
C LEU A 152 -10.22 -3.07 6.17
N GLU A 153 -10.02 -2.86 4.86
CA GLU A 153 -9.84 -4.00 3.95
C GLU A 153 -8.37 -4.39 3.94
N LEU A 154 -8.07 -5.61 4.36
CA LEU A 154 -6.73 -6.18 4.22
C LEU A 154 -6.73 -7.27 3.16
N ALA A 155 -5.56 -7.45 2.53
CA ALA A 155 -5.32 -8.48 1.54
C ALA A 155 -4.06 -9.28 1.86
N VAL A 156 -4.11 -10.59 1.66
CA VAL A 156 -2.94 -11.49 1.65
C VAL A 156 -2.98 -12.33 0.40
N SER A 157 -1.85 -12.41 -0.31
CA SER A 157 -1.75 -13.10 -1.59
C SER A 157 -0.83 -14.31 -1.53
N ALA A 158 -1.25 -15.39 -2.18
CA ALA A 158 -0.49 -16.60 -2.42
C ALA A 158 -0.21 -16.71 -3.94
N PRO A 159 1.00 -16.36 -4.42
CA PRO A 159 1.29 -16.26 -5.86
C PRO A 159 1.26 -17.57 -6.64
N ALA A 160 1.28 -18.72 -5.96
CA ALA A 160 1.34 -20.03 -6.60
C ALA A 160 0.53 -21.07 -5.81
N ALA A 161 -0.69 -20.71 -5.41
CA ALA A 161 -1.62 -21.61 -4.73
C ALA A 161 -2.00 -22.76 -5.66
N ARG A 162 -2.00 -24.00 -5.16
CA ARG A 162 -2.43 -25.18 -5.94
C ARG A 162 -2.81 -26.35 -5.05
N GLY A 163 -3.88 -27.06 -5.40
CA GLY A 163 -4.40 -28.15 -4.57
C GLY A 163 -5.17 -27.59 -3.38
N ILE A 164 -4.76 -27.90 -2.15
CA ILE A 164 -5.42 -27.38 -0.95
C ILE A 164 -4.79 -26.04 -0.55
N LEU A 165 -5.64 -25.01 -0.44
CA LEU A 165 -5.33 -23.72 0.15
C LEU A 165 -6.07 -23.63 1.49
N ASP A 166 -5.35 -23.65 2.61
CA ASP A 166 -5.92 -23.36 3.92
C ASP A 166 -6.00 -21.84 4.11
N VAL A 167 -7.21 -21.33 4.33
CA VAL A 167 -7.49 -19.94 4.72
C VAL A 167 -7.65 -19.93 6.23
N THR A 168 -6.86 -19.12 6.95
CA THR A 168 -6.92 -19.05 8.42
C THR A 168 -6.99 -17.61 8.92
N LEU A 169 -7.92 -17.39 9.85
CA LEU A 169 -8.06 -16.18 10.64
C LEU A 169 -7.58 -16.52 12.05
N ARG A 170 -6.59 -15.80 12.57
CA ARG A 170 -5.96 -16.14 13.85
C ARG A 170 -5.86 -14.93 14.74
N VAL A 171 -6.10 -15.14 16.04
CA VAL A 171 -5.71 -14.22 17.10
C VAL A 171 -4.92 -15.00 18.14
N SER A 172 -3.69 -14.55 18.40
CA SER A 172 -2.79 -15.09 19.43
C SER A 172 -2.69 -14.04 20.55
N GLY A 173 -2.94 -14.45 21.80
CA GLY A 173 -3.28 -13.54 22.88
C GLY A 173 -2.11 -13.11 23.77
N ALA A 174 -1.79 -11.82 23.74
CA ALA A 174 -1.49 -11.03 24.94
C ALA A 174 -2.80 -10.42 25.49
N GLU A 175 -2.76 -9.72 26.64
CA GLU A 175 -3.94 -9.04 27.20
C GLU A 175 -4.51 -8.01 26.20
N GLY A 176 -5.84 -8.00 26.01
CA GLY A 176 -6.53 -7.08 25.09
C GLY A 176 -6.52 -7.45 23.61
N ALA A 177 -5.99 -8.63 23.24
CA ALA A 177 -5.99 -9.12 21.87
C ALA A 177 -7.40 -9.58 21.41
N TRP A 178 -7.89 -8.98 20.34
CA TRP A 178 -9.14 -9.40 19.69
C TRP A 178 -9.13 -9.05 18.21
N ALA A 179 -9.97 -9.73 17.43
CA ALA A 179 -10.25 -9.36 16.05
C ALA A 179 -11.74 -9.53 15.71
N GLN A 180 -12.22 -8.66 14.83
CA GLN A 180 -13.52 -8.75 14.19
C GLN A 180 -13.31 -8.83 12.68
N ILE A 181 -13.88 -9.84 12.04
CA ILE A 181 -13.71 -10.08 10.60
C ILE A 181 -15.07 -10.29 9.92
N ASP A 182 -15.21 -9.74 8.71
CA ASP A 182 -16.37 -9.92 7.85
C ASP A 182 -15.97 -9.83 6.36
N GLU A 183 -16.90 -10.15 5.46
CA GLU A 183 -16.79 -10.04 4.00
C GLU A 183 -15.51 -10.64 3.40
N LEU A 184 -15.25 -11.91 3.67
CA LEU A 184 -14.11 -12.56 3.06
C LEU A 184 -14.32 -12.76 1.54
N ARG A 185 -13.28 -12.49 0.76
CA ARG A 185 -13.27 -12.76 -0.68
C ARG A 185 -11.97 -13.46 -1.05
N LEU A 186 -12.07 -14.55 -1.79
CA LEU A 186 -10.92 -15.22 -2.38
C LEU A 186 -10.97 -15.04 -3.90
N THR A 187 -10.02 -14.29 -4.47
CA THR A 187 -10.01 -13.91 -5.88
C THR A 187 -8.75 -14.42 -6.59
N PRO A 188 -8.81 -14.71 -7.91
CA PRO A 188 -7.68 -15.23 -8.68
C PRO A 188 -6.77 -14.12 -9.21
N ASP A 189 -6.30 -13.25 -8.31
CA ASP A 189 -5.41 -12.11 -8.57
C ASP A 189 -4.29 -12.05 -7.51
N LEU A 190 -3.33 -11.15 -7.72
CA LEU A 190 -2.42 -10.67 -6.68
C LEU A 190 -2.87 -9.31 -6.18
N ALA A 191 -2.79 -9.09 -4.87
CA ALA A 191 -2.95 -7.78 -4.30
C ALA A 191 -1.82 -6.87 -4.80
N SER A 192 -2.18 -5.85 -5.57
CA SER A 192 -1.26 -4.78 -5.94
C SER A 192 -1.23 -3.72 -4.85
N ARG A 193 -0.03 -3.27 -4.46
CA ARG A 193 0.11 -2.04 -3.69
C ARG A 193 0.04 -0.87 -4.64
N THR A 194 -0.88 0.08 -4.42
CA THR A 194 -0.98 1.28 -5.26
C THR A 194 0.31 2.11 -5.22
N VAL A 195 0.98 2.12 -4.07
CA VAL A 195 2.25 2.83 -3.87
C VAL A 195 3.38 1.83 -3.67
N ARG A 196 4.37 1.88 -4.55
CA ARG A 196 5.64 1.14 -4.46
C ARG A 196 6.75 2.16 -4.63
N GLY A 197 7.15 2.77 -3.52
CA GLY A 197 8.05 3.91 -3.52
C GLY A 197 9.52 3.55 -3.33
N ALA A 198 10.41 4.45 -3.75
CA ALA A 198 11.82 4.47 -3.37
C ALA A 198 12.27 5.91 -3.05
N ASP A 199 13.15 6.09 -2.06
CA ASP A 199 13.83 7.38 -1.85
C ASP A 199 14.98 7.51 -2.85
N LEU A 200 14.90 8.54 -3.69
CA LEU A 200 15.81 8.75 -4.81
C LEU A 200 16.70 9.99 -4.63
N SER A 201 16.60 10.66 -3.48
CA SER A 201 17.26 11.95 -3.25
C SER A 201 18.79 11.86 -3.17
N GLY A 202 19.34 10.65 -2.97
CA GLY A 202 20.79 10.43 -2.98
C GLY A 202 21.40 10.28 -4.38
N ILE A 203 20.59 10.07 -5.42
CA ILE A 203 21.09 9.74 -6.77
C ILE A 203 22.00 10.83 -7.34
N PRO A 204 21.64 12.14 -7.33
CA PRO A 204 22.52 13.17 -7.89
C PRO A 204 23.91 13.18 -7.26
N LYS A 205 23.96 13.10 -5.92
CA LYS A 205 25.23 13.08 -5.19
C LYS A 205 26.06 11.87 -5.57
N ASN A 206 25.45 10.70 -5.64
CA ASN A 206 26.16 9.47 -6.01
C ASN A 206 26.72 9.55 -7.43
N GLU A 207 25.93 10.01 -8.41
CA GLU A 207 26.34 10.16 -9.81
C GLU A 207 27.47 11.19 -9.96
N GLU A 208 27.38 12.34 -9.28
CA GLU A 208 28.44 13.35 -9.27
C GLU A 208 29.74 12.82 -8.61
N HIS A 209 29.64 11.83 -7.73
CA HIS A 209 30.80 11.13 -7.13
C HIS A 209 31.21 9.85 -7.90
N GLY A 210 30.71 9.66 -9.12
CA GLY A 210 31.16 8.61 -10.04
C GLY A 210 30.43 7.28 -9.90
N ALA A 211 29.28 7.22 -9.22
CA ALA A 211 28.46 6.02 -9.19
C ALA A 211 27.92 5.70 -10.59
N VAL A 212 28.03 4.41 -10.97
CA VAL A 212 27.45 3.86 -12.20
C VAL A 212 26.46 2.76 -11.81
N TYR A 213 25.24 2.86 -12.32
CA TYR A 213 24.18 1.90 -12.07
C TYR A 213 24.03 0.94 -13.24
N THR A 214 23.78 -0.34 -12.96
CA THR A 214 23.57 -1.38 -13.97
C THR A 214 22.32 -2.19 -13.62
N ALA A 215 21.64 -2.71 -14.63
CA ALA A 215 20.54 -3.65 -14.43
C ALA A 215 21.07 -4.99 -13.86
N PRO A 216 20.24 -5.77 -13.14
CA PRO A 216 20.65 -7.08 -12.64
C PRO A 216 21.18 -7.99 -13.77
N GLY A 217 22.46 -8.38 -13.66
CA GLY A 217 23.13 -9.22 -14.67
C GLY A 217 23.56 -8.49 -15.95
N GLY A 218 23.36 -7.18 -16.02
CA GLY A 218 23.84 -6.32 -17.10
C GLY A 218 25.24 -5.75 -16.82
N ALA A 219 25.96 -5.40 -17.88
CA ALA A 219 27.23 -4.70 -17.80
C ALA A 219 27.14 -3.23 -18.26
N GLU A 220 26.04 -2.87 -18.93
CA GLU A 220 25.86 -1.53 -19.48
C GLU A 220 25.29 -0.56 -18.44
N PRO A 221 25.81 0.68 -18.36
CA PRO A 221 25.23 1.74 -17.55
C PRO A 221 23.77 2.01 -17.92
N VAL A 222 22.93 2.23 -16.91
CA VAL A 222 21.52 2.63 -17.07
C VAL A 222 21.18 3.79 -16.15
N ASP A 223 20.12 4.52 -16.47
CA ASP A 223 19.54 5.51 -15.57
C ASP A 223 18.88 4.79 -14.36
N PRO A 224 19.31 5.03 -13.11
CA PRO A 224 18.73 4.37 -11.94
C PRO A 224 17.26 4.72 -11.68
N VAL A 225 16.79 5.91 -12.06
CA VAL A 225 15.39 6.33 -11.90
C VAL A 225 14.50 5.57 -12.88
N GLU A 226 14.93 5.48 -14.14
CA GLU A 226 14.24 4.65 -15.14
C GLU A 226 14.28 3.18 -14.74
N LEU A 227 15.41 2.66 -14.26
CA LEU A 227 15.52 1.27 -13.81
C LEU A 227 14.52 0.96 -12.69
N MET A 228 14.35 1.87 -11.73
CA MET A 228 13.36 1.72 -10.67
C MET A 228 11.93 1.68 -11.21
N ALA A 229 11.58 2.60 -12.12
CA ALA A 229 10.26 2.61 -12.76
C ALA A 229 9.99 1.31 -13.55
N HIS A 230 10.94 0.87 -14.38
CA HIS A 230 10.85 -0.39 -15.11
C HIS A 230 10.78 -1.63 -14.19
N SER A 231 11.35 -1.52 -12.98
CA SER A 231 11.27 -2.55 -11.94
C SER A 231 9.95 -2.49 -11.14
N GLY A 232 9.04 -1.58 -11.50
CA GLY A 232 7.69 -1.49 -10.98
C GLY A 232 7.48 -0.46 -9.87
N ALA A 233 8.47 0.40 -9.58
CA ALA A 233 8.26 1.54 -8.69
C ALA A 233 7.19 2.47 -9.29
N THR A 234 6.34 3.02 -8.42
CA THR A 234 5.27 3.95 -8.82
C THR A 234 5.49 5.34 -8.27
N LEU A 235 6.42 5.51 -7.32
CA LEU A 235 6.60 6.76 -6.59
C LEU A 235 8.07 6.97 -6.25
N GLY A 236 8.59 8.16 -6.55
CA GLY A 236 9.88 8.63 -6.08
C GLY A 236 9.72 9.59 -4.90
N ARG A 237 10.36 9.27 -3.78
CA ARG A 237 10.43 10.14 -2.60
C ARG A 237 11.69 10.99 -2.67
N LEU A 238 11.54 12.28 -2.38
CA LEU A 238 12.63 13.26 -2.34
C LEU A 238 12.60 14.02 -1.02
N ARG A 239 13.67 13.92 -0.23
CA ARG A 239 13.90 14.81 0.91
C ARG A 239 14.32 16.21 0.45
N VAL A 240 13.88 17.22 1.20
CA VAL A 240 14.21 18.62 0.99
C VAL A 240 14.75 19.23 2.28
N TRP A 241 15.89 19.90 2.15
CA TRP A 241 16.58 20.64 3.19
C TRP A 241 16.47 22.14 2.95
N VAL A 242 16.66 22.94 4.00
CA VAL A 242 16.54 24.40 3.95
C VAL A 242 17.78 25.03 3.34
N ASP A 243 18.94 24.91 3.99
CA ASP A 243 20.22 25.43 3.50
C ASP A 243 21.38 24.45 3.75
N PRO A 244 21.45 23.35 2.98
CA PRO A 244 22.43 22.30 3.21
C PRO A 244 23.83 22.66 2.74
N ALA A 245 24.81 22.48 3.62
CA ALA A 245 26.20 22.90 3.39
C ALA A 245 26.88 22.26 2.16
N ASP A 246 26.44 21.06 1.74
CA ASP A 246 26.99 20.35 0.58
C ASP A 246 26.22 20.61 -0.72
N GLY A 247 25.17 21.44 -0.69
CA GLY A 247 24.42 21.88 -1.88
C GLY A 247 23.51 20.82 -2.50
N TYR A 248 23.26 19.69 -1.82
CA TYR A 248 22.32 18.66 -2.25
C TYR A 248 20.99 18.76 -1.50
N CYS A 249 19.91 18.24 -2.09
CA CYS A 249 18.57 18.27 -1.49
C CYS A 249 18.02 19.69 -1.24
N THR A 250 18.56 20.72 -1.90
CA THR A 250 17.94 22.05 -1.94
C THR A 250 16.60 22.01 -2.70
N PRO A 251 15.72 23.02 -2.56
CA PRO A 251 14.51 23.12 -3.38
C PRO A 251 14.77 23.00 -4.89
N GLU A 252 15.81 23.64 -5.41
CA GLU A 252 16.16 23.63 -6.83
C GLU A 252 16.62 22.25 -7.31
N ARG A 253 17.52 21.61 -6.55
CA ARG A 253 17.98 20.24 -6.84
C ARG A 253 16.85 19.22 -6.73
N THR A 254 15.90 19.47 -5.84
CA THR A 254 14.68 18.66 -5.71
C THR A 254 13.82 18.76 -6.97
N VAL A 255 13.66 19.96 -7.54
CA VAL A 255 12.94 20.15 -8.81
C VAL A 255 13.59 19.38 -9.96
N GLU A 256 14.92 19.39 -10.06
CA GLU A 256 15.65 18.62 -11.08
C GLU A 256 15.34 17.12 -10.99
N MET A 257 15.44 16.54 -9.79
CA MET A 257 15.13 15.13 -9.58
C MET A 257 13.65 14.80 -9.73
N ALA A 258 12.76 15.69 -9.31
CA ALA A 258 11.32 15.48 -9.42
C ALA A 258 10.88 15.42 -10.89
N ARG A 259 11.48 16.25 -11.76
CA ARG A 259 11.27 16.14 -13.22
C ARG A 259 11.73 14.79 -13.76
N ARG A 260 12.93 14.33 -13.36
CA ARG A 260 13.45 13.01 -13.77
C ARG A 260 12.53 11.87 -13.33
N ILE A 261 11.98 11.93 -12.12
CA ILE A 261 11.01 10.94 -11.60
C ILE A 261 9.71 10.96 -12.39
N ARG A 262 9.14 12.16 -12.64
CA ARG A 262 7.93 12.33 -13.44
C ARG A 262 8.13 11.82 -14.87
N ASP A 263 9.26 12.16 -15.49
CA ASP A 263 9.56 11.78 -16.88
C ASP A 263 9.74 10.24 -17.02
N ALA A 264 10.14 9.56 -15.93
CA ALA A 264 10.13 8.10 -15.83
C ALA A 264 8.74 7.49 -15.55
N GLY A 265 7.69 8.31 -15.43
CA GLY A 265 6.31 7.87 -15.22
C GLY A 265 5.95 7.50 -13.78
N MET A 266 6.71 8.00 -12.80
CA MET A 266 6.42 7.81 -11.37
C MET A 266 5.83 9.08 -10.74
N ASP A 267 4.99 8.89 -9.73
CA ASP A 267 4.51 9.96 -8.85
C ASP A 267 5.66 10.51 -7.98
N VAL A 268 5.51 11.75 -7.50
CA VAL A 268 6.51 12.38 -6.61
C VAL A 268 5.93 12.56 -5.21
N LEU A 269 6.72 12.18 -4.20
CA LEU A 269 6.51 12.55 -2.80
C LEU A 269 7.63 13.47 -2.34
N VAL A 270 7.27 14.60 -1.74
CA VAL A 270 8.23 15.57 -1.18
C VAL A 270 8.26 15.46 0.34
N ASP A 271 9.44 15.25 0.90
CA ASP A 271 9.67 15.09 2.32
C ASP A 271 10.43 16.28 2.90
N PHE A 272 9.72 17.17 3.60
CA PHE A 272 10.34 18.33 4.21
C PHE A 272 10.95 17.97 5.56
N HIS A 273 12.28 18.07 5.65
CA HIS A 273 12.98 17.88 6.92
C HIS A 273 12.87 19.09 7.84
N TYR A 274 12.68 20.29 7.29
CA TYR A 274 12.75 21.58 8.03
C TYR A 274 14.05 21.72 8.84
N SER A 275 15.15 21.29 8.24
CA SER A 275 16.51 21.38 8.76
C SER A 275 17.48 21.57 7.60
N ASP A 276 18.71 21.98 7.90
CA ASP A 276 19.80 22.07 6.92
C ASP A 276 20.45 20.70 6.64
N THR A 277 20.05 19.68 7.39
CA THR A 277 20.63 18.34 7.31
C THR A 277 19.59 17.28 7.69
N TRP A 278 20.04 16.04 7.86
CA TRP A 278 19.23 14.92 8.30
C TRP A 278 18.44 15.24 9.56
N THR A 279 17.18 14.83 9.54
CA THR A 279 16.34 14.77 10.73
C THR A 279 15.92 13.33 10.96
N ASP A 280 15.92 12.93 12.21
CA ASP A 280 15.57 11.60 12.69
C ASP A 280 15.08 11.71 14.16
N PRO A 281 14.69 10.63 14.85
CA PRO A 281 14.22 10.73 16.23
C PRO A 281 15.26 11.24 17.23
N GLY A 282 16.54 11.29 16.88
CA GLY A 282 17.63 11.84 17.70
C GLY A 282 18.12 13.23 17.26
N ALA A 283 17.66 13.74 16.12
CA ALA A 283 18.10 15.04 15.58
C ALA A 283 16.95 15.75 14.84
N GLN A 284 16.57 16.94 15.31
CA GLN A 284 15.51 17.78 14.69
C GLN A 284 15.90 19.27 14.72
N HIS A 285 17.17 19.57 14.44
CA HIS A 285 17.75 20.91 14.62
C HIS A 285 17.10 21.96 13.71
N VAL A 286 16.82 23.13 14.28
CA VAL A 286 16.40 24.33 13.55
C VAL A 286 17.49 24.75 12.54
N PRO A 287 17.13 25.08 11.29
CA PRO A 287 18.05 25.66 10.30
C PRO A 287 18.81 26.87 10.83
N ALA A 288 20.06 27.07 10.41
CA ALA A 288 20.89 28.18 10.86
C ALA A 288 20.24 29.54 10.57
N ALA A 289 19.57 29.68 9.43
CA ALA A 289 18.84 30.89 9.05
C ALA A 289 17.66 31.22 9.98
N TRP A 290 17.16 30.24 10.74
CA TRP A 290 16.00 30.36 11.63
C TRP A 290 16.38 30.30 13.10
N ALA A 291 17.68 30.26 13.43
CA ALA A 291 18.18 30.01 14.79
C ALA A 291 17.74 31.05 15.83
N GLN A 292 17.24 32.21 15.40
CA GLN A 292 16.75 33.29 16.28
C GLN A 292 15.24 33.51 16.16
N HIS A 293 14.52 32.63 15.45
CA HIS A 293 13.08 32.72 15.31
C HIS A 293 12.37 32.24 16.57
N ASP A 294 11.37 33.00 17.01
CA ASP A 294 10.40 32.51 17.98
C ASP A 294 9.44 31.48 17.36
N PRO A 295 8.61 30.75 18.14
CA PRO A 295 7.68 29.76 17.60
C PRO A 295 6.62 30.31 16.63
N GLY A 296 6.35 31.61 16.61
CA GLY A 296 5.51 32.23 15.58
C GLY A 296 6.27 32.36 14.26
N GLN A 297 7.47 32.93 14.32
CA GLN A 297 8.36 33.11 13.17
C GLN A 297 8.81 31.78 12.55
N LEU A 298 9.01 30.74 13.35
CA LEU A 298 9.28 29.38 12.87
C LEU A 298 8.10 28.80 12.09
N ALA A 299 6.87 29.05 12.54
CA ALA A 299 5.68 28.61 11.82
C ALA A 299 5.55 29.31 10.46
N ASP A 300 5.82 30.62 10.41
CA ASP A 300 5.85 31.39 9.16
C ASP A 300 6.95 30.86 8.21
N ALA A 301 8.14 30.54 8.75
CA ALA A 301 9.25 29.98 7.99
C ALA A 301 8.94 28.58 7.43
N VAL A 302 8.29 27.71 8.22
CA VAL A 302 7.78 26.41 7.76
C VAL A 302 6.80 26.58 6.61
N ALA A 303 5.81 27.48 6.75
CA ALA A 303 4.83 27.73 5.70
C ALA A 303 5.50 28.25 4.42
N GLU A 304 6.43 29.20 4.54
CA GLU A 304 7.09 29.79 3.38
C GLU A 304 8.03 28.82 2.67
N HIS A 305 8.84 28.06 3.41
CA HIS A 305 9.71 27.04 2.80
C HIS A 305 8.90 25.96 2.06
N THR A 306 7.78 25.54 2.65
CA THR A 306 6.85 24.58 2.02
C THR A 306 6.24 25.16 0.74
N ARG A 307 5.64 26.34 0.85
CA ARG A 307 4.93 27.00 -0.26
C ARG A 307 5.86 27.30 -1.43
N SER A 308 7.04 27.86 -1.15
CA SER A 308 8.02 28.22 -2.18
C SER A 308 8.54 26.98 -2.91
N THR A 309 8.92 25.93 -2.18
CA THR A 309 9.40 24.67 -2.77
C THR A 309 8.32 23.99 -3.63
N LEU A 310 7.09 23.89 -3.12
CA LEU A 310 5.99 23.28 -3.88
C LEU A 310 5.58 24.13 -5.09
N THR A 311 5.67 25.45 -4.99
CA THR A 311 5.45 26.36 -6.12
C THR A 311 6.51 26.14 -7.21
N LEU A 312 7.78 26.01 -6.84
CA LEU A 312 8.84 25.69 -7.81
C LEU A 312 8.58 24.36 -8.53
N LEU A 313 8.11 23.34 -7.82
CA LEU A 313 7.75 22.03 -8.39
C LEU A 313 6.56 22.13 -9.35
N ARG A 314 5.49 22.81 -8.92
CA ARG A 314 4.30 23.05 -9.75
C ARG A 314 4.63 23.82 -11.02
N ASP A 315 5.38 24.91 -10.89
CA ASP A 315 5.79 25.77 -12.02
C ASP A 315 6.76 25.02 -12.97
N ALA A 316 7.45 24.00 -12.46
CA ALA A 316 8.23 23.05 -13.23
C ALA A 316 7.42 21.93 -13.90
N GLY A 317 6.09 21.97 -13.78
CA GLY A 317 5.14 21.00 -14.32
C GLY A 317 5.16 19.65 -13.59
N VAL A 318 5.59 19.62 -12.33
CA VAL A 318 5.53 18.42 -11.49
C VAL A 318 4.29 18.51 -10.61
N ASP A 319 3.40 17.53 -10.75
CA ASP A 319 2.27 17.34 -9.85
C ASP A 319 2.72 16.46 -8.67
N VAL A 320 2.64 16.98 -7.44
CA VAL A 320 3.15 16.31 -6.24
C VAL A 320 2.03 15.48 -5.64
N ALA A 321 2.20 14.16 -5.62
CA ALA A 321 1.16 13.23 -5.16
C ALA A 321 1.02 13.20 -3.63
N MET A 322 2.13 13.40 -2.89
CA MET A 322 2.17 13.37 -1.44
C MET A 322 3.21 14.35 -0.88
N VAL A 323 2.93 14.91 0.30
CA VAL A 323 3.87 15.76 1.04
C VAL A 323 3.98 15.26 2.47
N GLN A 324 5.21 15.12 2.98
CA GLN A 324 5.46 14.95 4.40
C GLN A 324 5.81 16.30 5.04
N VAL A 325 5.03 16.69 6.06
CA VAL A 325 5.31 17.86 6.89
C VAL A 325 6.15 17.38 8.08
N GLY A 326 7.47 17.33 7.87
CA GLY A 326 8.43 16.81 8.84
C GLY A 326 8.79 15.34 8.55
N ASN A 327 10.06 14.99 8.82
CA ASN A 327 10.57 13.63 8.74
C ASN A 327 10.82 13.05 10.13
N GLU A 328 10.31 11.83 10.38
CA GLU A 328 10.46 11.06 11.62
C GLU A 328 10.26 11.88 12.91
N ILE A 329 9.19 12.68 12.92
CA ILE A 329 8.85 13.62 14.00
C ILE A 329 8.29 12.94 15.27
N ASN A 330 8.66 11.68 15.54
CA ASN A 330 8.34 10.99 16.78
C ASN A 330 8.63 11.88 18.02
N PRO A 331 9.75 12.64 18.06
CA PRO A 331 10.04 13.62 19.11
C PRO A 331 9.61 15.05 18.83
N GLY A 332 8.74 15.26 17.85
CA GLY A 332 8.43 16.57 17.32
C GLY A 332 9.48 17.02 16.29
N MET A 333 9.59 18.33 16.09
CA MET A 333 10.44 18.95 15.05
C MET A 333 10.92 20.33 15.50
N LEU A 334 11.93 20.90 14.84
CA LEU A 334 12.45 22.25 15.11
C LEU A 334 12.80 22.43 16.59
N TRP A 335 13.69 21.58 17.10
CA TRP A 335 14.10 21.59 18.49
C TRP A 335 14.86 22.86 18.87
N PRO A 336 14.62 23.39 20.07
CA PRO A 336 13.77 22.81 21.12
C PRO A 336 12.29 23.21 21.03
N HIS A 337 11.94 24.16 20.16
CA HIS A 337 10.63 24.82 20.12
C HIS A 337 9.45 23.88 19.85
N GLY A 338 9.64 22.78 19.13
CA GLY A 338 8.61 21.77 18.87
C GLY A 338 8.91 20.39 19.44
N GLN A 339 9.83 20.27 20.40
CA GLN A 339 10.22 18.99 21.00
C GLN A 339 9.15 18.45 21.96
N THR A 340 8.83 17.15 21.89
CA THR A 340 7.70 16.56 22.63
C THR A 340 8.05 15.44 23.61
N TRP A 341 9.23 14.83 23.50
CA TRP A 341 9.80 13.96 24.53
C TRP A 341 11.31 14.15 24.58
N ASP A 342 11.90 13.70 25.69
CA ASP A 342 13.32 13.90 26.03
C ASP A 342 13.75 15.38 26.02
N VAL A 343 12.84 16.27 26.45
CA VAL A 343 13.10 17.71 26.54
C VAL A 343 14.15 17.95 27.63
N ASP A 344 15.30 18.51 27.25
CA ASP A 344 16.32 18.93 28.20
C ASP A 344 15.88 20.26 28.86
N PRO A 345 15.77 20.32 30.20
CA PRO A 345 15.51 21.58 30.89
C PRO A 345 16.53 22.70 30.61
N GLN A 346 17.68 22.37 30.02
CA GLN A 346 18.70 23.35 29.59
C GLN A 346 18.37 24.03 28.26
N ASP A 347 17.40 23.51 27.49
CA ASP A 347 17.04 24.02 26.16
C ASP A 347 16.06 25.21 26.18
N ASP A 348 15.93 25.90 27.33
CA ASP A 348 15.10 27.11 27.52
C ASP A 348 13.61 26.92 27.15
N VAL A 349 13.09 25.69 27.28
CA VAL A 349 11.68 25.35 27.07
C VAL A 349 11.11 24.54 28.24
N ASP A 350 9.88 24.87 28.65
CA ASP A 350 9.20 24.18 29.75
C ASP A 350 8.46 22.93 29.26
N GLY A 351 9.13 21.79 29.32
CA GLY A 351 8.55 20.48 29.03
C GLY A 351 8.12 20.31 27.57
N ALA A 352 7.22 19.36 27.32
CA ALA A 352 6.80 18.99 25.97
C ALA A 352 6.02 20.10 25.24
N GLN A 353 6.50 20.51 24.06
CA GLN A 353 6.00 21.63 23.28
C GLN A 353 4.90 21.22 22.27
N TRP A 354 3.86 20.54 22.75
CA TRP A 354 2.77 20.02 21.89
C TRP A 354 2.03 21.11 21.10
N GLU A 355 1.80 22.27 21.69
CA GLU A 355 1.10 23.38 21.02
C GLU A 355 1.92 23.96 19.88
N ASN A 356 3.24 24.08 20.06
CA ASN A 356 4.13 24.56 19.00
C ASN A 356 4.28 23.51 17.89
N LEU A 357 4.40 22.22 18.22
CA LEU A 357 4.38 21.15 17.21
C LEU A 357 3.09 21.22 16.38
N ALA A 358 1.93 21.32 17.03
CA ALA A 358 0.65 21.45 16.34
C ALA A 358 0.55 22.74 15.50
N ARG A 359 1.24 23.81 15.88
CA ARG A 359 1.35 25.04 15.10
C ARG A 359 2.17 24.82 13.84
N PHE A 360 3.35 24.21 13.95
CA PHE A 360 4.23 23.94 12.81
C PHE A 360 3.58 22.99 11.80
N LEU A 361 2.93 21.92 12.28
CA LEU A 361 2.20 20.99 11.43
C LEU A 361 1.05 21.67 10.68
N ARG A 362 0.29 22.56 11.35
CA ARG A 362 -0.77 23.34 10.72
C ARG A 362 -0.22 24.31 9.67
N ALA A 363 0.90 24.96 9.95
CA ALA A 363 1.55 25.88 9.02
C ALA A 363 2.01 25.16 7.74
N GLY A 364 2.70 24.03 7.88
CA GLY A 364 3.13 23.22 6.74
C GLY A 364 1.96 22.64 5.96
N ALA A 365 0.98 22.02 6.62
CA ALA A 365 -0.19 21.45 5.95
C ALA A 365 -1.05 22.51 5.25
N GLY A 366 -1.21 23.70 5.86
CA GLY A 366 -1.87 24.83 5.22
C GLY A 366 -1.13 25.31 3.97
N ALA A 367 0.19 25.43 4.04
CA ALA A 367 1.01 25.82 2.90
C ALA A 367 0.97 24.80 1.74
N VAL A 368 0.80 23.50 2.02
CA VAL A 368 0.53 22.49 0.98
C VAL A 368 -0.79 22.82 0.27
N ALA A 369 -1.87 23.02 1.03
CA ALA A 369 -3.21 23.31 0.51
C ALA A 369 -3.32 24.66 -0.24
N ASP A 370 -2.42 25.60 0.04
CA ASP A 370 -2.33 26.87 -0.69
C ASP A 370 -1.82 26.69 -2.13
N VAL A 371 -1.04 25.62 -2.39
CA VAL A 371 -0.38 25.39 -3.70
C VAL A 371 -1.13 24.36 -4.55
N PHE A 372 -1.62 23.29 -3.91
CA PHE A 372 -2.34 22.15 -4.49
C PHE A 372 -3.65 21.92 -3.73
#